data_AF-A0A7S7NQI4-F1
#
_entry.id   AF-A0A7S7NQI4-F1
#
_cell.length_a   1.000
_cell.length_b   1.000
_cell.length_c   1.000
_cell.angle_alpha   90.00
_cell.angle_beta   90.00
_cell.angle_gamma   90.00
#
_symmetry.space_group_name_H-M   'P 1'
#
loop_
_entity.id
_entity.type
_entity.pdbx_description
1 polymer ?
#
loop_
_entity_poly.entity_id
_entity_poly.type
_entity_poly.pdbx_seq_one_letter_code
_entity_poly.pdbx_strand_id
1 'polypeptide(L)'
;MPLQVESKSMLWQLVGGVRGLLMLAGLAAAGTLIPWKFGFMFLDPAIILPYTAIAILFASNFVAGGVVGQDDLATIRGITFGGALYGWLCWVLILGTAFAALASFRDRMVLPPSGMLAALALFTVCVAWLSACLAALVSVQVFTAKAARDLMRMGFFFVVLLMLIGSRFLPAAWRTSSAKLLTGEQLPLLLCAIGPVLAVLGVLALRRIPTLLADRHLGLSITGE
;
A
#
# COMPACT_ATOMS: atom_id res chain seq x y z
N MET A 1 -14.10 3.21 -32.40
CA MET A 1 -14.10 2.34 -31.20
C MET A 1 -12.85 1.43 -31.11
N PRO A 2 -11.60 1.95 -31.07
CA PRO A 2 -10.40 1.13 -30.77
C PRO A 2 -9.91 1.18 -29.30
N LEU A 3 -10.47 2.04 -28.44
CA LEU A 3 -9.93 2.33 -27.10
C LEU A 3 -10.04 1.20 -26.06
N GLN A 4 -10.87 0.17 -26.28
CA GLN A 4 -11.10 -0.88 -25.27
C GLN A 4 -10.05 -2.00 -25.28
N VAL A 5 -9.40 -2.27 -26.41
CA VAL A 5 -8.43 -3.37 -26.52
C VAL A 5 -7.09 -2.97 -25.88
N GLU A 6 -6.69 -1.72 -26.06
CA GLU A 6 -5.43 -1.16 -25.54
C GLU A 6 -5.46 -0.99 -24.01
N SER A 7 -6.63 -0.69 -23.44
CA SER A 7 -6.80 -0.56 -21.99
C SER A 7 -6.62 -1.91 -21.25
N LYS A 8 -7.11 -3.02 -21.81
CA LYS A 8 -6.97 -4.35 -21.19
C LYS A 8 -5.53 -4.86 -21.20
N SER A 9 -4.79 -4.63 -22.29
CA SER A 9 -3.37 -5.02 -22.36
C SER A 9 -2.52 -4.21 -21.40
N MET A 10 -2.80 -2.92 -21.24
CA MET A 10 -2.09 -2.04 -20.31
C MET A 10 -2.29 -2.47 -18.85
N LEU A 11 -3.53 -2.72 -18.40
CA LEU A 11 -3.80 -3.20 -17.03
C LEU A 11 -3.11 -4.52 -16.73
N TRP A 12 -3.11 -5.46 -17.69
CA TRP A 12 -2.45 -6.75 -17.53
C TRP A 12 -0.93 -6.62 -17.40
N GLN A 13 -0.32 -5.69 -18.15
CA GLN A 13 1.10 -5.39 -18.04
C GLN A 13 1.45 -4.72 -16.70
N LEU A 14 0.59 -3.84 -16.19
CA LEU A 14 0.77 -3.17 -14.90
C LEU A 14 0.69 -4.13 -13.71
N VAL A 15 -0.15 -5.16 -13.81
CA VAL A 15 -0.23 -6.26 -12.83
C VAL A 15 1.00 -7.20 -12.92
N GLY A 16 1.85 -7.06 -13.94
CA GLY A 16 3.01 -7.93 -14.16
C GLY A 16 2.66 -9.27 -14.81
N GLY A 17 1.47 -9.37 -15.41
CA GLY A 17 0.94 -10.56 -16.07
C GLY A 17 0.94 -11.81 -15.18
N VAL A 18 1.25 -12.96 -15.78
CA VAL A 18 1.27 -14.27 -15.10
C VAL A 18 2.28 -14.29 -13.94
N ARG A 19 3.45 -13.65 -14.10
CA ARG A 19 4.46 -13.60 -13.04
C ARG A 19 3.97 -12.83 -11.82
N GLY A 20 3.26 -11.72 -12.02
CA GLY A 20 2.64 -10.95 -10.94
C GLY A 20 1.57 -11.75 -10.21
N LEU A 21 0.73 -12.50 -10.94
CA LEU A 21 -0.26 -13.40 -10.36
C LEU A 21 0.38 -14.53 -9.54
N LEU A 22 1.45 -15.14 -10.05
CA LEU A 22 2.18 -16.19 -9.32
C LEU A 22 2.81 -15.64 -8.05
N MET A 23 3.39 -14.43 -8.10
CA MET A 23 3.90 -13.75 -6.91
C MET A 23 2.77 -13.45 -5.91
N LEU A 24 1.63 -12.96 -6.37
CA LEU A 24 0.48 -12.67 -5.51
C LEU A 24 -0.05 -13.95 -4.85
N ALA A 25 -0.17 -15.04 -5.61
CA ALA A 25 -0.56 -16.35 -5.09
C ALA A 25 0.45 -16.88 -4.06
N GLY A 26 1.76 -16.75 -4.35
CA GLY A 26 2.82 -17.11 -3.42
C GLY A 26 2.81 -16.26 -2.14
N LEU A 27 2.53 -14.96 -2.26
CA LEU A 27 2.43 -14.06 -1.10
C LEU A 27 1.17 -14.35 -0.26
N ALA A 28 0.05 -14.67 -0.92
CA ALA A 28 -1.16 -15.10 -0.25
C ALA A 28 -0.92 -16.42 0.52
N ALA A 29 -0.28 -17.40 -0.12
CA ALA A 29 0.12 -18.66 0.53
C ALA A 29 1.11 -18.44 1.67
N ALA A 30 2.09 -17.54 1.53
CA ALA A 30 2.98 -17.18 2.63
C ALA A 30 2.20 -16.50 3.77
N GLY A 31 1.20 -15.69 3.43
CA GLY A 31 0.31 -15.03 4.36
C GLY A 31 -0.54 -16.00 5.21
N THR A 32 -0.82 -17.21 4.72
CA THR A 32 -1.54 -18.25 5.49
C THR A 32 -0.66 -19.03 6.46
N LEU A 33 0.67 -19.00 6.29
CA LEU A 33 1.60 -19.66 7.21
C LEU A 33 1.61 -19.01 8.60
N ILE A 34 1.35 -17.70 8.69
CA ILE A 34 1.34 -16.96 9.95
C ILE A 34 0.16 -17.42 10.84
N PRO A 35 -1.11 -17.44 10.35
CA PRO A 35 -2.21 -18.05 11.08
C PRO A 35 -1.95 -19.49 11.52
N TRP A 36 -1.27 -20.27 10.68
CA TRP A 36 -0.93 -21.66 11.00
C TRP A 36 0.02 -21.77 12.20
N LYS A 37 1.03 -20.90 12.27
CA LYS A 37 2.01 -20.88 13.37
C LYS A 37 1.47 -20.25 14.66
N PHE A 38 0.71 -19.16 14.56
CA PHE A 38 0.30 -18.34 15.70
C PHE A 38 -1.12 -18.61 16.20
N GLY A 39 -1.98 -19.28 15.41
CA GLY A 39 -3.35 -19.60 15.80
C GLY A 39 -4.17 -18.36 16.17
N PHE A 40 -4.81 -18.38 17.34
CA PHE A 40 -5.62 -17.26 17.84
C PHE A 40 -4.83 -15.97 18.09
N MET A 41 -3.51 -16.04 18.29
CA MET A 41 -2.70 -14.83 18.38
C MET A 41 -2.72 -14.04 17.07
N PHE A 42 -3.08 -14.64 15.93
CA PHE A 42 -3.27 -13.89 14.68
C PHE A 42 -4.36 -12.81 14.77
N LEU A 43 -5.34 -12.95 15.67
CA LEU A 43 -6.38 -11.94 15.91
C LEU A 43 -5.85 -10.73 16.67
N ASP A 44 -4.62 -10.80 17.21
CA ASP A 44 -3.98 -9.66 17.85
C ASP A 44 -3.82 -8.53 16.82
N PRO A 45 -4.36 -7.33 17.10
CA PRO A 45 -4.20 -6.18 16.24
C PRO A 45 -2.74 -5.87 15.88
N ALA A 46 -1.79 -6.17 16.76
CA ALA A 46 -0.37 -5.97 16.50
C ALA A 46 0.16 -6.85 15.36
N ILE A 47 -0.46 -8.00 15.09
CA ILE A 47 -0.10 -8.91 13.98
C ILE A 47 -0.84 -8.52 12.70
N ILE A 48 -2.10 -8.06 12.81
CA ILE A 48 -2.90 -7.66 11.65
C ILE A 48 -2.42 -6.33 11.05
N LEU A 49 -1.98 -5.37 11.87
CA LEU A 49 -1.60 -4.03 11.43
C LEU A 49 -0.42 -4.05 10.43
N PRO A 50 0.65 -4.85 10.61
CA PRO A 50 1.70 -5.05 9.60
C PRO A 50 1.20 -5.55 8.24
N TYR A 51 0.10 -6.31 8.17
CA TYR A 51 -0.46 -6.74 6.88
C TYR A 51 -0.90 -5.55 6.04
N THR A 52 -1.33 -4.44 6.66
CA THR A 52 -1.72 -3.21 5.92
C THR A 52 -0.56 -2.62 5.11
N ALA A 53 0.69 -2.87 5.53
CA ALA A 53 1.88 -2.42 4.83
C ALA A 53 2.02 -3.10 3.45
N ILE A 54 1.44 -4.29 3.25
CA ILE A 54 1.43 -4.99 1.96
C ILE A 54 0.72 -4.14 0.88
N ALA A 55 -0.33 -3.40 1.25
CA ALA A 55 -1.03 -2.51 0.33
C ALA A 55 -0.09 -1.44 -0.26
N ILE A 56 0.85 -0.93 0.55
CA ILE A 56 1.87 0.05 0.13
C ILE A 56 2.72 -0.52 -0.99
N LEU A 57 3.19 -1.77 -0.85
CA LEU A 57 4.03 -2.41 -1.85
C LEU A 57 3.31 -2.59 -3.18
N PHE A 58 2.08 -3.12 -3.17
CA PHE A 58 1.34 -3.35 -4.40
C PHE A 58 0.91 -2.05 -5.08
N ALA A 59 0.39 -1.08 -4.31
CA ALA A 59 0.02 0.23 -4.84
C ALA A 59 1.23 0.94 -5.46
N SER A 60 2.34 1.01 -4.73
CA SER A 60 3.55 1.71 -5.20
C SER A 60 4.16 1.07 -6.45
N ASN A 61 4.26 -0.26 -6.52
CA ASN A 61 4.78 -0.95 -7.71
C ASN A 61 3.89 -0.74 -8.94
N PHE A 62 2.56 -0.81 -8.78
CA PHE A 62 1.60 -0.59 -9.86
C PHE A 62 1.75 0.83 -10.43
N VAL A 63 1.77 1.84 -9.54
CA VAL A 63 1.88 3.23 -9.95
C VAL A 63 3.23 3.53 -10.57
N ALA A 64 4.33 3.03 -9.99
CA ALA A 64 5.67 3.24 -10.54
C ALA A 64 5.86 2.62 -11.92
N GLY A 65 5.16 1.51 -12.21
CA GLY A 65 5.17 0.93 -13.55
C GLY A 65 4.36 1.73 -14.57
N GLY A 66 3.27 2.38 -14.15
CA GLY A 66 2.35 3.07 -15.05
C GLY A 66 2.63 4.55 -15.26
N VAL A 67 3.17 5.26 -14.25
CA VAL A 67 3.38 6.71 -14.31
C VAL A 67 4.66 7.09 -15.05
N VAL A 68 5.68 6.23 -15.05
CA VAL A 68 6.94 6.56 -15.75
C VAL A 68 6.71 6.70 -17.25
N GLY A 69 7.15 7.83 -17.79
CA GLY A 69 6.99 8.17 -19.21
C GLY A 69 5.62 8.76 -19.55
N GLN A 70 4.76 9.05 -18.57
CA GLN A 70 3.52 9.77 -18.77
C GLN A 70 3.71 11.26 -18.47
N ASP A 71 3.28 12.11 -19.40
CA ASP A 71 3.31 13.57 -19.23
C ASP A 71 1.89 14.15 -19.04
N ASP A 72 0.84 13.36 -19.29
CA ASP A 72 -0.54 13.77 -19.07
C ASP A 72 -0.98 13.56 -17.61
N LEU A 73 -1.34 14.67 -16.95
CA LEU A 73 -1.81 14.67 -15.57
C LEU A 73 -3.09 13.84 -15.38
N ALA A 74 -4.01 13.82 -16.36
CA ALA A 74 -5.25 13.05 -16.24
C ALA A 74 -4.95 11.55 -16.18
N THR A 75 -4.05 11.08 -17.05
CA THR A 75 -3.56 9.70 -17.07
C THR A 75 -2.83 9.34 -15.77
N ILE A 76 -1.92 10.19 -15.27
CA ILE A 76 -1.21 9.97 -14.00
C ILE A 76 -2.20 9.82 -12.83
N ARG A 77 -3.22 10.67 -12.77
CA ARG A 77 -4.27 10.59 -11.75
C ARG A 77 -5.03 9.27 -11.85
N GLY A 78 -5.45 8.88 -13.05
CA GLY A 78 -6.15 7.61 -13.28
C GLY A 78 -5.34 6.40 -12.81
N ILE A 79 -4.06 6.35 -13.16
CA ILE A 79 -3.13 5.29 -12.72
C ILE A 79 -2.93 5.30 -11.21
N THR A 80 -2.85 6.49 -10.60
CA THR A 80 -2.70 6.63 -9.14
C THR A 80 -3.93 6.09 -8.40
N PHE A 81 -5.14 6.44 -8.83
CA PHE A 81 -6.38 5.89 -8.28
C PHE A 81 -6.47 4.37 -8.49
N GLY A 82 -6.15 3.91 -9.70
CA GLY A 82 -6.12 2.48 -10.02
C GLY A 82 -5.13 1.71 -9.15
N GLY A 83 -3.95 2.27 -8.90
CA GLY A 83 -2.93 1.67 -8.04
C GLY A 83 -3.34 1.62 -6.57
N ALA A 84 -3.98 2.67 -6.05
CA ALA A 84 -4.51 2.67 -4.69
C ALA A 84 -5.58 1.58 -4.50
N LEU A 85 -6.52 1.48 -5.46
CA LEU A 85 -7.55 0.44 -5.46
C LEU A 85 -6.93 -0.97 -5.58
N TYR A 86 -5.95 -1.13 -6.48
CA TYR A 86 -5.25 -2.40 -6.66
C TYR A 86 -4.51 -2.85 -5.39
N GLY A 87 -3.76 -1.95 -4.74
CA GLY A 87 -3.08 -2.25 -3.48
C GLY A 87 -4.05 -2.64 -2.36
N TRP A 88 -5.19 -1.96 -2.27
CA TRP A 88 -6.24 -2.30 -1.32
C TRP A 88 -6.86 -3.67 -1.62
N LEU A 89 -7.18 -3.99 -2.88
CA LEU A 89 -7.71 -5.30 -3.28
C LEU A 89 -6.71 -6.43 -3.00
N CYS A 90 -5.42 -6.23 -3.26
CA CYS A 90 -4.37 -7.20 -2.91
C CYS A 90 -4.32 -7.44 -1.40
N TRP A 91 -4.47 -6.39 -0.59
CA TRP A 91 -4.55 -6.53 0.86
C TRP A 91 -5.78 -7.33 1.30
N VAL A 92 -6.98 -7.02 0.75
CA VAL A 92 -8.22 -7.77 1.04
C VAL A 92 -8.03 -9.25 0.68
N LEU A 93 -7.42 -9.54 -0.46
CA LEU A 93 -7.17 -10.91 -0.90
C LEU A 93 -6.24 -11.63 0.06
N ILE A 94 -5.09 -11.04 0.40
CA ILE A 94 -4.09 -11.69 1.27
C ILE A 94 -4.64 -11.86 2.68
N LEU A 95 -5.23 -10.83 3.27
CA LEU A 95 -5.79 -10.91 4.61
C LEU A 95 -7.02 -11.85 4.64
N GLY A 96 -7.86 -11.81 3.60
CA GLY A 96 -9.00 -12.71 3.44
C GLY A 96 -8.57 -14.17 3.35
N THR A 97 -7.51 -14.48 2.60
CA THR A 97 -6.95 -15.84 2.55
C THR A 97 -6.37 -16.28 3.90
N ALA A 98 -5.75 -15.36 4.66
CA ALA A 98 -5.27 -15.65 6.00
C ALA A 98 -6.41 -15.98 6.98
N PHE A 99 -7.53 -15.24 6.93
CA PHE A 99 -8.72 -15.57 7.71
C PHE A 99 -9.41 -16.85 7.26
N ALA A 100 -9.51 -17.10 5.96
CA ALA A 100 -10.06 -18.35 5.43
C ALA A 100 -9.23 -19.57 5.88
N ALA A 101 -7.91 -19.44 5.86
CA ALA A 101 -7.01 -20.47 6.38
C ALA A 101 -7.22 -20.69 7.89
N LEU A 102 -7.32 -19.62 8.68
CA LEU A 102 -7.60 -19.73 10.12
C LEU A 102 -8.93 -20.43 10.39
N ALA A 103 -9.98 -20.11 9.62
CA ALA A 103 -11.29 -20.76 9.74
C ALA A 103 -11.21 -22.25 9.38
N SER A 104 -10.49 -22.60 8.31
CA SER A 104 -10.30 -24.00 7.89
C SER A 104 -9.50 -24.82 8.91
N PHE A 105 -8.57 -24.22 9.64
CA PHE A 105 -7.76 -24.94 10.63
C PHE A 105 -8.46 -25.14 11.98
N ARG A 106 -9.58 -24.43 12.22
CA ARG A 106 -10.25 -24.40 13.54
C ARG A 106 -11.71 -24.82 13.48
N ASP A 107 -12.20 -25.22 12.31
CA ASP A 107 -13.60 -25.56 12.02
C ASP A 107 -14.61 -24.49 12.51
N ARG A 108 -14.14 -23.26 12.73
CA ARG A 108 -14.92 -22.13 13.25
C ARG A 108 -14.37 -20.85 12.66
N MET A 109 -15.29 -20.03 12.16
CA MET A 109 -14.96 -18.70 11.67
C MET A 109 -14.73 -17.77 12.86
N VAL A 110 -13.48 -17.40 13.10
CA VAL A 110 -13.10 -16.45 14.15
C VAL A 110 -12.57 -15.21 13.47
N LEU A 111 -13.37 -14.14 13.54
CA LEU A 111 -13.06 -12.84 12.96
C LEU A 111 -12.88 -11.82 14.07
N PRO A 112 -12.01 -10.81 13.88
CA PRO A 112 -11.97 -9.68 14.80
C PRO A 112 -13.28 -8.88 14.73
N PRO A 113 -13.57 -8.05 15.75
CA PRO A 113 -14.77 -7.22 15.76
C PRO A 113 -14.96 -6.44 14.46
N SER A 114 -16.19 -6.37 13.95
CA SER A 114 -16.50 -5.73 12.66
C SER A 114 -16.04 -4.27 12.60
N GLY A 115 -16.14 -3.53 13.70
CA GLY A 115 -15.63 -2.16 13.81
C GLY A 115 -14.12 -2.05 13.59
N MET A 116 -13.34 -3.04 14.05
CA MET A 116 -11.90 -3.09 13.83
C MET A 116 -11.56 -3.43 12.37
N LEU A 117 -12.29 -4.36 11.75
CA LEU A 117 -12.14 -4.68 10.32
C LEU A 117 -12.46 -3.47 9.44
N ALA A 118 -13.54 -2.74 9.74
CA ALA A 118 -13.91 -1.53 9.02
C ALA A 118 -12.85 -0.43 9.17
N ALA A 119 -12.36 -0.19 10.40
CA ALA A 119 -11.30 0.77 10.65
C ALA A 119 -9.99 0.40 9.92
N LEU A 120 -9.60 -0.88 9.93
CA LEU A 120 -8.44 -1.37 9.18
C LEU A 120 -8.62 -1.22 7.68
N ALA A 121 -9.80 -1.52 7.14
CA ALA A 121 -10.08 -1.37 5.72
C ALA A 121 -9.96 0.10 5.30
N LEU A 122 -10.59 1.02 6.04
CA LEU A 122 -10.51 2.46 5.79
C LEU A 122 -9.08 2.99 5.89
N PHE A 123 -8.37 2.60 6.95
CA PHE A 123 -6.97 2.97 7.15
C PHE A 123 -6.10 2.46 5.99
N THR A 124 -6.30 1.22 5.56
CA THR A 124 -5.53 0.61 4.47
C THR A 124 -5.80 1.32 3.15
N VAL A 125 -7.05 1.74 2.87
CA VAL A 125 -7.37 2.57 1.70
C VAL A 125 -6.58 3.88 1.74
N CYS A 126 -6.54 4.56 2.90
CA CYS A 126 -5.81 5.83 3.05
C CYS A 126 -4.29 5.66 2.89
N VAL A 127 -3.74 4.58 3.43
CA VAL A 127 -2.32 4.22 3.30
C VAL A 127 -1.98 3.86 1.85
N ALA A 128 -2.81 3.05 1.18
CA ALA A 128 -2.64 2.69 -0.22
C ALA A 128 -2.70 3.95 -1.11
N TRP A 129 -3.65 4.84 -0.86
CA TRP A 129 -3.76 6.13 -1.53
C TRP A 129 -2.50 6.99 -1.36
N LEU A 130 -2.04 7.19 -0.12
CA LEU A 130 -0.82 7.95 0.14
C LEU A 130 0.38 7.35 -0.59
N SER A 131 0.55 6.02 -0.51
CA SER A 131 1.65 5.33 -1.18
C SER A 131 1.60 5.43 -2.70
N ALA A 132 0.40 5.40 -3.28
CA ALA A 132 0.16 5.62 -4.71
C ALA A 132 0.55 7.04 -5.11
N CYS A 133 0.14 8.06 -4.35
CA CYS A 133 0.51 9.45 -4.62
C CYS A 133 2.02 9.69 -4.50
N LEU A 134 2.67 9.12 -3.49
CA LEU A 134 4.12 9.20 -3.33
C LEU A 134 4.86 8.49 -4.46
N ALA A 135 4.39 7.29 -4.87
CA ALA A 135 4.96 6.58 -6.02
C ALA A 135 4.82 7.39 -7.31
N ALA A 136 3.66 8.03 -7.54
CA ALA A 136 3.46 8.90 -8.70
C ALA A 136 4.43 10.08 -8.69
N LEU A 137 4.56 10.76 -7.54
CA LEU A 137 5.49 11.89 -7.37
C LEU A 137 6.94 11.48 -7.65
N VAL A 138 7.39 10.37 -7.07
CA VAL A 138 8.74 9.83 -7.31
C VAL A 138 8.91 9.45 -8.78
N SER A 139 7.91 8.83 -9.39
CA SER A 139 7.99 8.36 -10.78
C SER A 139 8.08 9.48 -11.80
N VAL A 140 7.52 10.66 -11.49
CA VAL A 140 7.67 11.85 -12.33
C VAL A 140 9.09 12.43 -12.23
N GLN A 141 9.74 12.29 -11.08
CA GLN A 141 11.11 12.77 -10.86
C GLN A 141 12.18 11.83 -11.42
N VAL A 142 11.88 10.53 -11.51
CA VAL A 142 12.85 9.50 -11.89
C VAL A 142 12.60 9.01 -13.32
N PHE A 143 13.65 9.02 -14.15
CA PHE A 143 13.56 8.64 -15.56
C PHE A 143 13.33 7.14 -15.81
N THR A 144 13.47 6.27 -14.81
CA THR A 144 13.31 4.82 -14.97
C THR A 144 12.36 4.20 -13.94
N ALA A 145 11.46 3.33 -14.42
CA ALA A 145 10.50 2.61 -13.57
C ALA A 145 11.17 1.64 -12.58
N LYS A 146 12.41 1.22 -12.86
CA LYS A 146 13.19 0.39 -11.94
C LYS A 146 13.62 1.20 -10.72
N ALA A 147 14.23 2.37 -10.93
CA ALA A 147 14.70 3.20 -9.83
C ALA A 147 13.55 3.71 -8.95
N ALA A 148 12.40 4.07 -9.54
CA ALA A 148 11.20 4.44 -8.77
C ALA A 148 10.72 3.29 -7.87
N ARG A 149 10.68 2.06 -8.39
CA ARG A 149 10.33 0.86 -7.61
C ARG A 149 11.33 0.57 -6.50
N ASP A 150 12.63 0.66 -6.78
CA ASP A 150 13.67 0.41 -5.79
C ASP A 150 13.62 1.45 -4.66
N LEU A 151 13.37 2.72 -4.97
CA LEU A 151 13.19 3.77 -3.96
C LEU A 151 11.96 3.53 -3.08
N MET A 152 10.81 3.18 -3.69
CA MET A 152 9.60 2.85 -2.94
C MET A 152 9.78 1.61 -2.06
N ARG A 153 10.52 0.60 -2.53
CA ARG A 153 10.86 -0.59 -1.75
C ARG A 153 11.77 -0.24 -0.58
N MET A 154 12.80 0.58 -0.79
CA MET A 154 13.66 1.06 0.30
C MET A 154 12.85 1.85 1.33
N GLY A 155 11.96 2.75 0.89
CA GLY A 155 11.06 3.48 1.78
C GLY A 155 10.14 2.54 2.57
N PHE A 156 9.57 1.53 1.93
CA PHE A 156 8.80 0.49 2.60
C PHE A 156 9.61 -0.27 3.64
N PHE A 157 10.81 -0.75 3.28
CA PHE A 157 11.70 -1.43 4.22
C PHE A 157 12.06 -0.53 5.39
N PHE A 158 12.29 0.76 5.15
CA PHE A 158 12.57 1.73 6.20
C PHE A 158 11.37 1.87 7.16
N VAL A 159 10.15 1.96 6.65
CA VAL A 159 8.93 2.01 7.48
C VAL A 159 8.75 0.73 8.30
N VAL A 160 8.89 -0.44 7.69
CA VAL A 160 8.79 -1.73 8.39
C VAL A 160 9.90 -1.86 9.43
N LEU A 161 11.13 -1.49 9.09
CA LEU A 161 12.27 -1.50 9.99
C LEU A 161 12.04 -0.56 11.17
N LEU A 162 11.56 0.65 10.92
CA LEU A 162 11.22 1.62 11.96
C LEU A 162 10.10 1.11 12.87
N MET A 163 9.10 0.41 12.32
CA MET A 163 8.03 -0.20 13.10
C MET A 163 8.57 -1.34 13.98
N LEU A 164 9.43 -2.20 13.44
CA LEU A 164 10.00 -3.35 14.15
C LEU A 164 11.02 -2.92 15.21
N ILE A 165 11.96 -2.06 14.82
CA ILE A 165 13.10 -1.63 15.64
C ILE A 165 12.71 -0.46 16.56
N GLY A 166 11.91 0.49 16.08
CA GLY A 166 11.48 1.64 16.86
C GLY A 166 10.77 1.23 18.14
N SER A 167 9.93 0.19 18.08
CA SER A 167 9.28 -0.42 19.26
C SER A 167 10.27 -0.82 20.37
N ARG A 168 11.49 -1.23 19.98
CA ARG A 168 12.52 -1.74 20.87
C ARG A 168 13.38 -0.63 21.48
N PHE A 169 13.51 0.50 20.80
CA PHE A 169 14.24 1.68 21.29
C PHE A 169 13.37 2.66 22.08
N LEU A 170 12.05 2.49 22.08
CA LEU A 170 11.14 3.30 22.88
C LEU A 170 11.35 3.07 24.40
N PRO A 171 11.43 4.14 25.22
CA PRO A 171 11.48 4.04 26.67
C PRO A 171 10.30 3.24 27.24
N ALA A 172 10.49 2.58 28.39
CA ALA A 172 9.48 1.67 28.97
C ALA A 172 8.09 2.32 29.17
N ALA A 173 8.04 3.61 29.49
CA ALA A 173 6.79 4.38 29.60
C ALA A 173 6.04 4.52 28.26
N TRP A 174 6.78 4.66 27.16
CA TRP A 174 6.20 4.74 25.82
C TRP A 174 5.79 3.37 25.33
N ARG A 175 6.58 2.32 25.61
CA ARG A 175 6.27 0.94 25.21
C ARG A 175 4.96 0.45 25.83
N THR A 176 4.74 0.76 27.10
CA THR A 176 3.48 0.41 27.79
C THR A 176 2.29 1.22 27.27
N SER A 177 2.50 2.49 26.93
CA SER A 177 1.46 3.34 26.31
C SER A 177 1.10 2.86 24.90
N SER A 178 2.09 2.54 24.07
CA SER A 178 1.88 1.98 22.73
C SER A 178 1.23 0.60 22.79
N ALA A 179 1.62 -0.26 23.74
CA ALA A 179 0.98 -1.56 23.93
C ALA A 179 -0.49 -1.41 24.32
N LYS A 180 -0.84 -0.46 25.19
CA LYS A 180 -2.24 -0.15 25.55
C LYS A 180 -3.05 0.38 24.36
N LEU A 181 -2.44 1.19 23.49
CA LEU A 181 -3.09 1.66 22.27
C LEU A 181 -3.31 0.54 21.25
N LEU A 182 -2.38 -0.41 21.15
CA LEU A 182 -2.47 -1.56 20.24
C LEU A 182 -3.43 -2.64 20.72
N THR A 183 -3.61 -2.81 22.04
CA THR A 183 -4.47 -3.83 22.64
C THR A 183 -5.84 -3.32 23.08
N GLY A 184 -6.02 -2.00 23.17
CA GLY A 184 -7.24 -1.37 23.65
C GLY A 184 -8.31 -1.15 22.57
N GLU A 185 -9.54 -0.92 23.02
CA GLU A 185 -10.71 -0.53 22.19
C GLU A 185 -10.50 0.77 21.40
N GLN A 186 -9.43 1.52 21.70
CA GLN A 186 -9.11 2.80 21.07
C GLN A 186 -8.43 2.67 19.70
N LEU A 187 -7.87 1.49 19.38
CA LEU A 187 -7.20 1.27 18.09
C LEU A 187 -8.05 1.62 16.86
N PRO A 188 -9.30 1.12 16.71
CA PRO A 188 -10.13 1.49 15.56
C PRO A 188 -10.35 3.00 15.45
N LEU A 189 -10.51 3.69 16.58
CA LEU A 189 -10.72 5.13 16.61
C LEU A 189 -9.45 5.89 16.17
N LEU A 190 -8.28 5.43 16.61
CA LEU A 190 -6.99 5.96 16.21
C LEU A 190 -6.69 5.73 14.72
N LEU A 191 -7.00 4.53 14.20
CA LEU A 191 -6.89 4.23 12.77
C LEU A 191 -7.81 5.14 11.92
N CYS A 192 -9.05 5.35 12.37
CA CYS A 192 -9.99 6.28 11.75
C CYS A 192 -9.54 7.74 11.84
N ALA A 193 -8.82 8.15 12.89
CA ALA A 193 -8.29 9.51 13.03
C ALA A 193 -7.06 9.77 12.14
N ILE A 194 -6.17 8.78 12.00
CA ILE A 194 -4.96 8.90 11.17
C ILE A 194 -5.29 8.82 9.67
N GLY A 195 -6.27 8.00 9.27
CA GLY A 195 -6.66 7.82 7.87
C GLY A 195 -6.86 9.14 7.10
N PRO A 196 -7.71 10.07 7.57
CA PRO A 196 -7.92 11.37 6.94
C PRO A 196 -6.64 12.19 6.79
N VAL A 197 -5.73 12.16 7.77
CA VAL A 197 -4.44 12.86 7.70
C VAL A 197 -3.61 12.30 6.54
N LEU A 198 -3.54 10.98 6.41
CA LEU A 198 -2.84 10.32 5.29
C LEU A 198 -3.49 10.62 3.95
N ALA A 199 -4.83 10.67 3.90
CA ALA A 199 -5.56 11.02 2.69
C ALA A 199 -5.25 12.45 2.23
N VAL A 200 -5.25 13.42 3.16
CA VAL A 200 -4.88 14.81 2.90
C VAL A 200 -3.44 14.92 2.42
N LEU A 201 -2.50 14.23 3.08
CA LEU A 201 -1.10 14.19 2.65
C LEU A 201 -0.94 13.63 1.23
N GLY A 202 -1.71 12.60 0.87
CA GLY A 202 -1.73 12.06 -0.49
C GLY A 202 -2.23 13.08 -1.51
N VAL A 203 -3.31 13.81 -1.20
CA VAL A 203 -3.81 14.90 -2.05
C VAL A 203 -2.77 16.02 -2.20
N LEU A 204 -2.10 16.41 -1.13
CA LEU A 204 -1.04 17.42 -1.17
C LEU A 204 0.15 16.97 -2.04
N ALA A 205 0.55 15.70 -1.95
CA ALA A 205 1.58 15.13 -2.82
C ALA A 205 1.15 15.17 -4.30
N LEU A 206 -0.09 14.77 -4.60
CA LEU A 206 -0.62 14.78 -5.96
C LEU A 206 -0.72 16.20 -6.56
N ARG A 207 -0.99 17.21 -5.73
CA ARG A 207 -1.01 18.63 -6.13
C ARG A 207 0.37 19.16 -6.55
N ARG A 208 1.47 18.52 -6.13
CA ARG A 208 2.84 18.90 -6.53
C ARG A 208 3.28 18.31 -7.87
N ILE A 209 2.55 17.33 -8.41
CA ILE A 209 2.87 16.75 -9.73
C ILE A 209 2.82 17.77 -10.87
N PRO A 210 1.77 18.62 -11.04
CA PRO A 210 1.72 19.56 -12.15
C PRO A 210 2.87 20.58 -12.15
N THR A 211 3.33 21.03 -10.97
CA THR A 211 4.48 21.92 -10.88
C THR A 211 5.76 21.23 -11.35
N LEU A 212 5.96 19.96 -10.96
CA LEU A 212 7.12 19.18 -11.40
C LEU A 212 7.12 18.88 -12.91
N LEU A 213 5.94 18.65 -13.50
CA LEU A 213 5.80 18.47 -14.95
C LEU A 213 6.14 19.77 -15.69
N ALA A 214 5.66 20.92 -15.20
CA ALA A 214 5.99 22.22 -15.78
C ALA A 214 7.50 22.50 -15.76
N ASP A 215 8.16 22.25 -14.62
CA ASP A 215 9.61 22.40 -14.47
C ASP A 215 10.39 21.52 -15.46
N ARG A 216 9.92 20.29 -15.70
CA ARG A 216 10.53 19.33 -16.64
C ARG A 216 10.42 19.81 -18.09
N HIS A 217 9.27 20.36 -18.49
CA HIS A 217 9.10 20.93 -19.82
C HIS A 217 10.01 22.13 -20.06
N LEU A 218 10.19 22.99 -19.05
CA LEU A 218 11.10 24.15 -19.12
C LEU A 218 12.58 23.73 -19.17
N GLY A 219 12.98 22.70 -18.42
CA GLY A 219 14.35 22.18 -18.47
C GLY A 219 14.73 21.66 -19.86
N LEU A 220 13.82 20.94 -20.52
CA LEU A 220 14.04 20.42 -21.87
C LEU A 220 14.09 21.52 -22.95
N SER A 221 13.38 22.64 -22.75
CA SER A 221 13.45 23.76 -23.70
C SER A 221 14.75 24.57 -23.61
N ILE A 222 15.46 24.52 -22.47
CA ILE A 222 16.73 25.23 -22.27
C ILE A 222 17.92 24.41 -22.80
N THR A 223 17.84 23.08 -22.74
CA THR A 223 18.86 22.18 -23.30
C THR A 223 18.63 21.83 -24.78
N GLY A 224 17.76 22.57 -25.47
CA GLY A 224 17.55 22.47 -26.90
C GLY A 224 18.66 23.13 -27.70
N GLU A 225 19.88 22.57 -27.60
CA GLU A 225 20.96 22.67 -28.60
C GLU A 225 21.44 21.25 -28.95
#